data_AF-L2FB44-F1
#
_entry.id   AF-L2FB44-F1
#
_cell.length_a   1.000
_cell.length_b   1.000
_cell.length_c   1.000
_cell.angle_alpha   90.00
_cell.angle_beta   90.00
_cell.angle_gamma   90.00
#
_symmetry.space_group_name_H-M   'P 1'
#
loop_
_entity.id
_entity.type
_entity.pdbx_description
1 polymer ?
#
loop_
_entity_poly.entity_id
_entity_poly.type
_entity_poly.pdbx_seq_one_letter_code
_entity_poly.pdbx_strand_id
1 'polypeptide(L)'
;MSTFDAATGTGGLDASLMFELERPENIGSAFNNTFAAMWDFLTPRSSVSDLLALSVVAAAAACDGPKIPFRAGRIDATEAGPAGVPKPEDDLESTRQTFKRAGFNDEDMITMVACGHSLGNIHSVDFPEMVAGETSEENIAHFDTSPTNFDNAVVTEYLENETANPLVVGVNDTMNSDKRIFGSDGNATMSSLSDPVTFKSKCTRIFERMIDTVPAVPRRSRARSRGGQSYGFWGNTFTWFEFSRSINASTGISNFNILLKTPSTGTAFILDNSNTGGYPVDSDLLYQQTDSCVTGTGTTRDLSLVIALRKELAGGSTQPLLHLAHRVARPGVLLPRLEVESVPFLPVPGLEKSGFQYFRANATLDASGWSTTFDITMEDSSAGGKHELGLLKTSVLSGTCTV
;
A
#
# COMPACT_ATOMS: atom_id res chain seq x y z
N MET A 1 -14.89 -2.83 -2.11
CA MET A 1 -15.47 -4.16 -2.40
C MET A 1 -16.99 -4.13 -2.45
N SER A 2 -17.68 -3.61 -1.43
CA SER A 2 -19.15 -3.64 -1.29
C SER A 2 -19.92 -3.08 -2.48
N THR A 3 -19.31 -2.16 -3.23
CA THR A 3 -19.87 -1.55 -4.44
C THR A 3 -19.55 -2.32 -5.74
N PHE A 4 -18.88 -3.47 -5.64
CA PHE A 4 -18.58 -4.31 -6.80
C PHE A 4 -19.86 -4.91 -7.38
N ASP A 5 -19.93 -4.91 -8.71
CA ASP A 5 -20.94 -5.61 -9.48
C ASP A 5 -20.27 -6.65 -10.36
N ALA A 6 -20.47 -7.93 -10.04
CA ALA A 6 -19.89 -9.04 -10.76
C ALA A 6 -20.47 -9.21 -12.17
N ALA A 7 -21.66 -8.68 -12.46
CA ALA A 7 -22.28 -8.77 -13.77
C ALA A 7 -21.68 -7.74 -14.74
N THR A 8 -21.38 -6.53 -14.26
CA THR A 8 -20.77 -5.47 -15.06
C THR A 8 -19.24 -5.43 -14.96
N GLY A 9 -18.67 -6.02 -13.91
CA GLY A 9 -17.24 -5.97 -13.60
C GLY A 9 -16.76 -4.59 -13.12
N THR A 10 -17.66 -3.75 -12.59
CA THR A 10 -17.37 -2.39 -12.12
C THR A 10 -17.38 -2.27 -10.60
N GLY A 11 -16.69 -1.27 -10.04
CA GLY A 11 -16.56 -1.05 -8.60
C GLY A 11 -15.59 -2.02 -7.94
N GLY A 12 -15.71 -2.20 -6.63
CA GLY A 12 -14.84 -3.11 -5.88
C GLY A 12 -13.71 -2.40 -5.16
N LEU A 13 -12.49 -2.95 -5.23
CA LEU A 13 -11.30 -2.34 -4.66
C LEU A 13 -10.48 -1.70 -5.78
N ASP A 14 -10.91 -0.52 -6.19
CA ASP A 14 -10.29 0.35 -7.20
C ASP A 14 -10.00 1.75 -6.64
N ALA A 15 -10.16 1.94 -5.33
CA ALA A 15 -10.04 3.21 -4.64
C ALA A 15 -11.04 4.30 -5.08
N SER A 16 -12.16 3.96 -5.73
CA SER A 16 -13.24 4.90 -6.01
C SER A 16 -13.76 5.59 -4.74
N LEU A 17 -13.64 4.93 -3.59
CA LEU A 17 -13.96 5.44 -2.26
C LEU A 17 -13.37 6.82 -1.95
N MET A 18 -12.21 7.19 -2.52
CA MET A 18 -11.62 8.51 -2.33
C MET A 18 -12.49 9.66 -2.88
N PHE A 19 -13.46 9.35 -3.74
CA PHE A 19 -14.44 10.28 -4.32
C PHE A 19 -15.84 10.14 -3.67
N GLU A 20 -15.98 9.32 -2.64
CA GLU A 20 -17.27 8.89 -2.09
C GLU A 20 -17.43 9.22 -0.60
N LEU A 21 -16.56 10.07 -0.07
CA LEU A 21 -16.42 10.34 1.37
C LEU A 21 -17.61 11.08 1.98
N GLU A 22 -18.41 11.76 1.16
CA GLU A 22 -19.61 12.48 1.61
C GLU A 22 -20.89 11.63 1.54
N ARG A 23 -20.77 10.36 1.15
CA ARG A 23 -21.94 9.49 1.02
C ARG A 23 -22.51 9.10 2.40
N PRO A 24 -23.84 9.00 2.54
CA PRO A 24 -24.47 8.58 3.80
C PRO A 24 -24.05 7.20 4.30
N GLU A 25 -23.55 6.33 3.42
CA GLU A 25 -23.00 5.04 3.81
C GLU A 25 -21.53 5.08 4.30
N ASN A 26 -20.85 6.22 4.18
CA ASN A 26 -19.44 6.42 4.53
C ASN A 26 -19.26 7.47 5.63
N ILE A 27 -20.20 7.52 6.58
CA ILE A 27 -20.19 8.50 7.68
C ILE A 27 -18.92 8.38 8.53
N GLY A 28 -18.46 9.52 9.03
CA GLY A 28 -17.37 9.61 9.98
C GLY A 28 -16.02 9.98 9.37
N SER A 29 -15.01 10.12 10.22
CA SER A 29 -13.67 10.57 9.83
C SER A 29 -12.72 9.45 9.43
N ALA A 30 -13.13 8.18 9.59
CA ALA A 30 -12.25 7.01 9.43
C ALA A 30 -11.59 6.93 8.05
N PHE A 31 -12.34 7.17 6.96
CA PHE A 31 -11.77 7.15 5.61
C PHE A 31 -10.86 8.36 5.34
N ASN A 32 -11.20 9.55 5.84
CA ASN A 32 -10.32 10.72 5.77
C ASN A 32 -8.97 10.44 6.45
N ASN A 33 -8.99 9.88 7.65
CA ASN A 33 -7.79 9.52 8.40
C ASN A 33 -6.97 8.44 7.68
N THR A 34 -7.66 7.45 7.10
CA THR A 34 -7.02 6.38 6.31
C THR A 34 -6.29 6.95 5.09
N PHE A 35 -6.96 7.82 4.32
CA PHE A 35 -6.35 8.45 3.15
C PHE A 35 -5.23 9.42 3.53
N ALA A 36 -5.35 10.14 4.65
CA ALA A 36 -4.28 10.99 5.16
C ALA A 36 -3.04 10.16 5.51
N ALA A 37 -3.19 9.00 6.15
CA ALA A 37 -2.09 8.09 6.45
C ALA A 37 -1.43 7.51 5.19
N MET A 38 -2.18 7.36 4.09
CA MET A 38 -1.67 6.85 2.81
C MET A 38 -0.82 7.86 2.04
N TRP A 39 -0.89 9.15 2.38
CA TRP A 39 -0.22 10.23 1.65
C TRP A 39 1.27 9.96 1.41
N ASP A 40 1.97 9.45 2.42
CA ASP A 40 3.41 9.19 2.39
C ASP A 40 3.80 7.91 1.64
N PHE A 41 2.83 7.04 1.36
CA PHE A 41 3.04 5.75 0.69
C PHE A 41 2.64 5.77 -0.80
N LEU A 42 2.00 6.85 -1.25
CA LEU A 42 1.62 7.05 -2.65
C LEU A 42 2.84 7.36 -3.51
N THR A 43 3.06 6.54 -4.55
CA THR A 43 4.14 6.69 -5.54
C THR A 43 3.61 6.30 -6.93
N PRO A 44 4.29 6.64 -8.03
CA PRO A 44 3.90 6.16 -9.36
C PRO A 44 3.89 4.63 -9.50
N ARG A 45 4.44 3.88 -8.53
CA ARG A 45 4.47 2.41 -8.50
C ARG A 45 3.55 1.79 -7.44
N SER A 46 2.80 2.60 -6.70
CA SER A 46 1.83 2.16 -5.68
C SER A 46 0.51 2.91 -5.87
N SER A 47 -0.49 2.22 -6.41
CA SER A 47 -1.84 2.77 -6.52
C SER A 47 -2.48 2.90 -5.13
N VAL A 48 -3.40 3.86 -4.97
CA VAL A 48 -4.20 4.01 -3.75
C VAL A 48 -4.96 2.72 -3.44
N SER A 49 -5.42 2.04 -4.48
CA SER A 49 -6.13 0.77 -4.36
C SER A 49 -5.24 -0.35 -3.81
N ASP A 50 -3.99 -0.45 -4.25
CA ASP A 50 -3.02 -1.36 -3.64
C ASP A 50 -2.69 -0.98 -2.19
N LEU A 51 -2.64 0.31 -1.87
CA LEU A 51 -2.43 0.77 -0.50
C LEU A 51 -3.61 0.41 0.41
N LEU A 52 -4.86 0.54 -0.04
CA LEU A 52 -6.06 0.10 0.69
C LEU A 52 -6.03 -1.41 0.95
N ALA A 53 -5.71 -2.23 -0.06
CA ALA A 53 -5.55 -3.67 0.10
C ALA A 53 -4.43 -4.02 1.11
N LEU A 54 -3.30 -3.30 1.02
CA LEU A 54 -2.18 -3.50 1.92
C LEU A 54 -2.50 -3.08 3.36
N SER A 55 -3.33 -2.06 3.57
CA SER A 55 -3.80 -1.64 4.89
C SER A 55 -4.61 -2.73 5.58
N VAL A 56 -5.46 -3.48 4.86
CA VAL A 56 -6.17 -4.65 5.43
C VAL A 56 -5.18 -5.72 5.88
N VAL A 57 -4.19 -6.03 5.04
CA VAL A 57 -3.15 -7.03 5.34
C VAL A 57 -2.32 -6.60 6.56
N ALA A 58 -1.95 -5.32 6.64
CA ALA A 58 -1.15 -4.77 7.73
C ALA A 58 -1.94 -4.66 9.05
N ALA A 59 -3.21 -4.25 9.00
CA ALA A 59 -4.07 -4.18 10.17
C ALA A 59 -4.33 -5.56 10.76
N ALA A 60 -4.72 -6.54 9.92
CA ALA A 60 -4.86 -7.93 10.35
C ALA A 60 -3.55 -8.47 10.96
N ALA A 61 -2.39 -8.09 10.42
CA ALA A 61 -1.10 -8.47 10.98
C ALA A 61 -0.83 -7.92 12.37
N ALA A 62 -1.11 -6.64 12.55
CA ALA A 62 -0.83 -5.91 13.79
C ALA A 62 -1.69 -6.42 14.96
N CYS A 63 -2.84 -7.02 14.64
CA CYS A 63 -3.78 -7.59 15.60
C CYS A 63 -3.69 -9.12 15.71
N ASP A 64 -2.53 -9.74 15.39
CA ASP A 64 -2.30 -11.21 15.45
C ASP A 64 -3.22 -12.08 14.56
N GLY A 65 -3.86 -11.44 13.58
CA GLY A 65 -4.85 -12.02 12.68
C GLY A 65 -4.30 -12.91 11.56
N PRO A 66 -5.13 -13.19 10.54
CA PRO A 66 -4.79 -14.08 9.45
C PRO A 66 -3.71 -13.50 8.54
N LYS A 67 -2.92 -14.39 7.92
CA LYS A 67 -1.97 -14.01 6.87
C LYS A 67 -2.68 -13.96 5.53
N ILE A 68 -3.13 -12.78 5.16
CA ILE A 68 -3.89 -12.55 3.92
C ILE A 68 -2.91 -12.49 2.74
N PRO A 69 -3.04 -13.35 1.71
CA PRO A 69 -2.26 -13.23 0.49
C PRO A 69 -2.50 -11.88 -0.19
N PHE A 70 -1.42 -11.17 -0.50
CA PHE A 70 -1.48 -9.87 -1.16
C PHE A 70 -0.98 -9.96 -2.60
N ARG A 71 -1.76 -9.40 -3.52
CA ARG A 71 -1.42 -9.21 -4.94
C ARG A 71 -1.46 -7.71 -5.22
N ALA A 72 -0.41 -7.17 -5.83
CA ALA A 72 -0.38 -5.77 -6.27
C ALA A 72 -0.76 -5.65 -7.76
N GLY A 73 -0.93 -4.43 -8.24
CA GLY A 73 -1.25 -4.09 -9.62
C GLY A 73 -2.67 -3.56 -9.81
N ARG A 74 -3.38 -3.16 -8.75
CA ARG A 74 -4.69 -2.52 -8.87
C ARG A 74 -4.54 -1.17 -9.56
N ILE A 75 -5.52 -0.83 -10.38
CA ILE A 75 -5.61 0.47 -11.05
C ILE A 75 -6.59 1.33 -10.26
N ASP A 76 -6.20 2.57 -9.99
CA ASP A 76 -7.08 3.53 -9.32
C ASP A 76 -8.19 3.98 -10.26
N ALA A 77 -9.41 4.04 -9.73
CA ALA A 77 -10.54 4.70 -10.34
C ALA A 77 -10.25 6.20 -10.48
N THR A 78 -10.83 6.80 -11.52
CA THR A 78 -10.71 8.24 -11.78
C THR A 78 -11.94 9.03 -11.33
N GLU A 79 -12.99 8.34 -10.88
CA GLU A 79 -14.26 8.89 -10.44
C GLU A 79 -14.92 7.99 -9.37
N ALA A 80 -16.01 8.46 -8.79
CA ALA A 80 -16.80 7.70 -7.83
C ALA A 80 -17.44 6.46 -8.48
N GLY A 81 -17.45 5.35 -7.75
CA GLY A 81 -18.10 4.10 -8.14
C GLY A 81 -19.59 4.09 -7.82
N PRO A 82 -20.30 3.00 -8.10
CA PRO A 82 -21.71 2.84 -7.71
C PRO A 82 -21.90 2.98 -6.19
N ALA A 83 -23.06 3.48 -5.75
CA ALA A 83 -23.45 3.46 -4.35
C ALA A 83 -23.99 2.07 -3.93
N GLY A 84 -24.25 1.88 -2.63
CA GLY A 84 -24.94 0.70 -2.12
C GLY A 84 -24.10 -0.21 -1.24
N VAL A 85 -23.34 0.40 -0.33
CA VAL A 85 -22.80 -0.30 0.84
C VAL A 85 -23.97 -0.65 1.78
N PRO A 86 -24.07 -1.89 2.30
CA PRO A 86 -25.14 -2.27 3.21
C PRO A 86 -25.13 -1.40 4.48
N LYS A 87 -26.32 -1.00 4.92
CA LYS A 87 -26.54 -0.25 6.14
C LYS A 87 -27.09 -1.15 7.26
N PRO A 88 -26.87 -0.78 8.54
CA PRO A 88 -27.34 -1.57 9.67
C PRO A 88 -28.87 -1.68 9.75
N GLU A 89 -29.63 -0.74 9.18
CA GLU A 89 -31.10 -0.81 9.07
C GLU A 89 -31.62 -1.64 7.89
N ASP A 90 -30.75 -2.01 6.93
CA ASP A 90 -31.17 -2.76 5.75
C ASP A 90 -31.70 -4.14 6.14
N ASP A 91 -32.73 -4.59 5.42
CA ASP A 91 -33.26 -5.93 5.62
C ASP A 91 -32.28 -7.01 5.11
N LEU A 92 -32.46 -8.24 5.60
CA LEU A 92 -31.58 -9.36 5.30
C LEU A 92 -31.54 -9.69 3.79
N GLU A 93 -32.66 -9.52 3.07
CA GLU A 93 -32.73 -9.86 1.65
C GLU A 93 -31.97 -8.83 0.80
N SER A 94 -32.10 -7.55 1.10
CA SER A 94 -31.35 -6.46 0.48
C SER A 94 -29.84 -6.61 0.75
N THR A 95 -29.49 -7.00 1.97
CA THR A 95 -28.10 -7.29 2.34
C THR A 95 -27.56 -8.49 1.54
N ARG A 96 -28.30 -9.61 1.49
CA ARG A 96 -27.95 -10.79 0.69
C ARG A 96 -27.76 -10.44 -0.79
N GLN A 97 -28.64 -9.62 -1.37
CA GLN A 97 -28.53 -9.20 -2.75
C GLN A 97 -27.26 -8.38 -3.01
N THR A 98 -26.88 -7.51 -2.07
CA THR A 98 -25.63 -6.75 -2.16
C THR A 98 -24.39 -7.66 -2.15
N PHE A 99 -24.32 -8.62 -1.21
CA PHE A 99 -23.22 -9.59 -1.17
C PHE A 99 -23.18 -10.48 -2.42
N LYS A 100 -24.35 -10.96 -2.88
CA LYS A 100 -24.46 -11.77 -4.11
C LYS A 100 -24.02 -10.99 -5.34
N ARG A 101 -24.39 -9.72 -5.45
CA ARG A 101 -23.94 -8.82 -6.53
C ARG A 101 -22.42 -8.69 -6.54
N ALA A 102 -21.80 -8.64 -5.37
CA ALA A 102 -20.34 -8.62 -5.23
C ALA A 102 -19.67 -10.01 -5.39
N GLY A 103 -20.43 -11.09 -5.64
CA GLY A 103 -19.91 -12.44 -5.84
C GLY A 103 -19.70 -13.26 -4.57
N PHE A 104 -20.41 -12.93 -3.49
CA PHE A 104 -20.35 -13.61 -2.20
C PHE A 104 -21.70 -14.28 -1.88
N ASN A 105 -21.64 -15.52 -1.43
CA ASN A 105 -22.84 -16.25 -1.00
C ASN A 105 -23.21 -15.93 0.46
N ASP A 106 -24.26 -16.57 0.98
CA ASP A 106 -24.75 -16.33 2.34
C ASP A 106 -23.72 -16.73 3.42
N GLU A 107 -23.00 -17.84 3.25
CA GLU A 107 -21.91 -18.24 4.17
C GLU A 107 -20.76 -17.24 4.16
N ASP A 108 -20.38 -16.76 2.97
CA ASP A 108 -19.38 -15.72 2.76
C ASP A 108 -19.78 -14.42 3.47
N MET A 109 -21.06 -14.03 3.38
CA MET A 109 -21.61 -12.84 4.05
C MET A 109 -21.46 -12.96 5.58
N ILE A 110 -21.94 -14.06 6.16
CA ILE A 110 -21.83 -14.29 7.62
C ILE A 110 -20.36 -14.29 8.05
N THR A 111 -19.53 -15.04 7.33
CA THR A 111 -18.10 -15.15 7.60
C THR A 111 -17.42 -13.78 7.52
N MET A 112 -17.70 -13.00 6.49
CA MET A 112 -17.08 -11.70 6.28
C MET A 112 -17.43 -10.70 7.39
N VAL A 113 -18.70 -10.66 7.81
CA VAL A 113 -19.16 -9.79 8.89
C VAL A 113 -18.55 -10.21 10.22
N ALA A 114 -18.58 -11.51 10.56
CA ALA A 114 -17.95 -12.01 11.78
C ALA A 114 -16.44 -11.75 11.81
N CYS A 115 -15.73 -11.99 10.71
CA CYS A 115 -14.30 -11.71 10.63
C CYS A 115 -13.99 -10.21 10.70
N GLY A 116 -14.80 -9.35 10.07
CA GLY A 116 -14.61 -7.90 10.10
C GLY A 116 -14.84 -7.32 11.50
N HIS A 117 -15.90 -7.75 12.17
CA HIS A 117 -16.29 -7.28 13.49
C HIS A 117 -15.56 -7.97 14.64
N SER A 118 -14.56 -8.82 14.37
CA SER A 118 -13.58 -9.23 15.40
C SER A 118 -12.66 -8.07 15.82
N LEU A 119 -12.63 -6.97 15.08
CA LEU A 119 -11.83 -5.79 15.41
C LEU A 119 -12.68 -4.52 15.40
N GLY A 120 -12.28 -3.57 16.24
CA GLY A 120 -12.79 -2.20 16.19
C GLY A 120 -14.03 -1.95 17.04
N ASN A 121 -14.83 -0.99 16.59
CA ASN A 121 -15.92 -0.39 17.35
C ASN A 121 -16.83 0.48 16.46
N ILE A 122 -17.92 0.94 17.06
CA ILE A 122 -18.81 1.99 16.58
C ILE A 122 -18.61 3.24 17.45
N HIS A 123 -18.51 4.41 16.82
CA HIS A 123 -18.39 5.69 17.53
C HIS A 123 -19.78 6.33 17.70
N SER A 124 -20.13 6.74 18.92
CA SER A 124 -21.45 7.34 19.20
C SER A 124 -21.66 8.69 18.49
N VAL A 125 -20.59 9.43 18.18
CA VAL A 125 -20.67 10.71 17.47
C VAL A 125 -21.20 10.56 16.05
N ASP A 126 -20.92 9.41 15.42
CA ASP A 126 -21.37 9.08 14.07
C ASP A 126 -22.68 8.28 14.10
N PHE A 127 -22.88 7.44 15.12
CA PHE A 127 -24.02 6.53 15.25
C PHE A 127 -24.66 6.57 16.66
N PRO A 128 -25.29 7.68 17.06
CA PRO A 128 -25.80 7.87 18.42
C PRO A 128 -26.95 6.92 18.79
N GLU A 129 -27.67 6.39 17.79
CA GLU A 129 -28.77 5.43 18.03
C GLU A 129 -28.29 3.99 18.28
N MET A 130 -27.02 3.68 17.99
CA MET A 130 -26.44 2.34 18.12
C MET A 130 -25.62 2.18 19.39
N VAL A 131 -25.12 3.28 19.95
CA VAL A 131 -24.27 3.28 21.14
C VAL A 131 -25.07 3.82 22.32
N ALA A 132 -25.22 3.00 23.36
CA ALA A 132 -25.93 3.43 24.56
C ALA A 132 -25.16 4.54 25.31
N GLY A 133 -25.89 5.45 25.97
CA GLY A 133 -25.31 6.53 26.75
C GLY A 133 -25.32 7.89 26.06
N GLU A 134 -24.54 8.84 26.59
CA GLU A 134 -24.41 10.18 26.04
C GLU A 134 -23.43 10.19 24.86
N THR A 135 -23.77 10.89 23.77
CA THR A 135 -22.91 11.01 22.60
C THR A 135 -21.64 11.80 22.92
N SER A 136 -20.47 11.17 22.76
CA SER A 136 -19.16 11.82 22.89
C SER A 136 -18.07 11.05 22.12
N GLU A 137 -16.93 11.68 21.88
CA GLU A 137 -15.78 11.05 21.21
C GLU A 137 -15.25 9.83 21.97
N GLU A 138 -15.36 9.84 23.31
CA GLU A 138 -14.95 8.74 24.18
C GLU A 138 -15.99 7.61 24.25
N ASN A 139 -17.25 7.90 23.91
CA ASN A 139 -18.30 6.89 23.93
C ASN A 139 -18.28 6.07 22.64
N ILE A 140 -17.56 4.95 22.70
CA ILE A 140 -17.41 3.95 21.65
C ILE A 140 -17.94 2.59 22.13
N ALA A 141 -18.59 1.85 21.23
CA ALA A 141 -19.08 0.49 21.51
C ALA A 141 -18.31 -0.55 20.69
N HIS A 142 -17.76 -1.55 21.38
CA HIS A 142 -17.02 -2.64 20.75
C HIS A 142 -17.94 -3.77 20.29
N PHE A 143 -17.49 -4.53 19.29
CA PHE A 143 -18.21 -5.69 18.78
C PHE A 143 -18.00 -6.95 19.63
N ASP A 144 -16.91 -7.02 20.37
CA ASP A 144 -16.59 -8.08 21.32
C ASP A 144 -15.73 -7.53 22.48
N THR A 145 -15.30 -8.42 23.37
CA THR A 145 -14.47 -8.06 24.54
C THR A 145 -12.98 -7.84 24.23
N SER A 146 -12.52 -8.13 23.00
CA SER A 146 -11.12 -8.11 22.59
C SER A 146 -10.89 -7.28 21.31
N PRO A 147 -11.32 -6.01 21.25
CA PRO A 147 -11.47 -5.22 20.01
C PRO A 147 -10.18 -4.90 19.24
N THR A 148 -9.02 -5.21 19.81
CA THR A 148 -7.70 -5.02 19.18
C THR A 148 -6.99 -6.34 18.86
N ASN A 149 -7.59 -7.48 19.20
CA ASN A 149 -7.05 -8.81 18.96
C ASN A 149 -7.95 -9.52 17.95
N PHE A 150 -7.35 -10.05 16.88
CA PHE A 150 -8.10 -10.81 15.90
C PHE A 150 -8.29 -12.24 16.41
N ASP A 151 -9.41 -12.48 17.06
CA ASP A 151 -9.82 -13.77 17.61
C ASP A 151 -11.31 -14.04 17.30
N ASN A 152 -11.87 -15.11 17.84
CA ASN A 152 -13.24 -15.51 17.58
C ASN A 152 -14.23 -15.10 18.69
N ALA A 153 -13.90 -14.11 19.52
CA ALA A 153 -14.74 -13.65 20.63
C ALA A 153 -16.11 -13.17 20.15
N VAL A 154 -16.17 -12.39 19.07
CA VAL A 154 -17.44 -11.99 18.40
C VAL A 154 -18.36 -13.18 18.06
N VAL A 155 -17.79 -14.37 17.84
CA VAL A 155 -18.54 -15.59 17.54
C VAL A 155 -18.95 -16.33 18.80
N THR A 156 -18.02 -16.55 19.73
CA THR A 156 -18.28 -17.32 20.95
C THR A 156 -19.27 -16.59 21.85
N GLU A 157 -19.06 -15.28 22.07
CA GLU A 157 -19.95 -14.45 22.88
C GLU A 157 -21.37 -14.38 22.28
N TYR A 158 -21.49 -14.37 20.95
CA TYR A 158 -22.78 -14.41 20.27
C TYR A 158 -23.50 -15.73 20.53
N LEU A 159 -22.82 -16.88 20.37
CA LEU A 159 -23.41 -18.21 20.55
C LEU A 159 -23.75 -18.50 22.02
N GLU A 160 -23.00 -17.94 22.96
CA GLU A 160 -23.21 -18.07 24.41
C GLU A 160 -24.31 -17.13 24.94
N ASN A 161 -24.79 -16.19 24.10
CA ASN A 161 -25.69 -15.09 24.47
C ASN A 161 -25.10 -14.15 25.54
N GLU A 162 -23.78 -13.98 25.53
CA GLU A 162 -23.05 -13.07 26.42
C GLU A 162 -22.52 -11.81 25.71
N THR A 163 -22.74 -11.70 24.40
CA THR A 163 -22.24 -10.59 23.58
C THR A 163 -22.81 -9.23 23.98
N ALA A 164 -21.93 -8.23 24.03
CA ALA A 164 -22.28 -6.82 24.15
C ALA A 164 -22.31 -6.08 22.79
N ASN A 165 -22.20 -6.81 21.67
CA ASN A 165 -22.18 -6.23 20.33
C ASN A 165 -23.43 -5.37 20.10
N PRO A 166 -23.29 -4.05 19.85
CA PRO A 166 -24.41 -3.14 19.65
C PRO A 166 -25.28 -3.51 18.44
N LEU A 167 -24.73 -4.23 17.45
CA LEU A 167 -25.46 -4.73 16.27
C LEU A 167 -26.12 -6.09 16.52
N VAL A 168 -25.99 -6.66 17.72
CA VAL A 168 -26.70 -7.87 18.14
C VAL A 168 -27.76 -7.55 19.19
N VAL A 169 -27.37 -6.82 20.24
CA VAL A 169 -28.20 -6.56 21.44
C VAL A 169 -28.63 -5.10 21.57
N GLY A 170 -28.50 -4.32 20.49
CA GLY A 170 -28.92 -2.93 20.44
C GLY A 170 -30.41 -2.75 20.74
N VAL A 171 -30.75 -1.57 21.29
CA VAL A 171 -32.13 -1.24 21.73
C VAL A 171 -33.09 -1.19 20.54
N ASN A 172 -32.63 -0.71 19.39
CA ASN A 172 -33.40 -0.70 18.15
C ASN A 172 -33.11 -1.98 17.35
N ASP A 173 -34.01 -2.96 17.42
CA ASP A 173 -33.88 -4.24 16.71
C ASP A 173 -33.72 -4.10 15.18
N THR A 174 -34.18 -2.99 14.59
CA THR A 174 -33.96 -2.70 13.17
C THR A 174 -32.49 -2.46 12.84
N MET A 175 -31.70 -1.93 13.78
CA MET A 175 -30.27 -1.70 13.61
C MET A 175 -29.41 -2.92 13.95
N ASN A 176 -30.01 -4.00 14.46
CA ASN A 176 -29.29 -5.22 14.87
C ASN A 176 -28.91 -6.09 13.65
N SER A 177 -28.09 -5.57 12.74
CA SER A 177 -27.69 -6.24 11.49
C SER A 177 -26.95 -7.55 11.73
N ASP A 178 -26.02 -7.55 12.70
CA ASP A 178 -25.23 -8.73 13.05
C ASP A 178 -26.15 -9.85 13.55
N LYS A 179 -27.13 -9.54 14.42
CA LYS A 179 -28.15 -10.52 14.86
C LYS A 179 -28.86 -11.16 13.67
N ARG A 180 -29.28 -10.37 12.68
CA ARG A 180 -29.99 -10.86 11.49
C ARG A 180 -29.09 -11.69 10.58
N ILE A 181 -27.85 -11.25 10.37
CA ILE A 181 -26.88 -11.91 9.49
C ILE A 181 -26.41 -13.23 10.11
N PHE A 182 -25.93 -13.20 11.36
CA PHE A 182 -25.40 -14.37 12.06
C PHE A 182 -26.42 -15.51 12.19
N GLY A 183 -27.69 -15.16 12.43
CA GLY A 183 -28.79 -16.13 12.52
C GLY A 183 -29.36 -16.59 11.17
N SER A 184 -28.92 -16.02 10.05
CA SER A 184 -29.61 -16.18 8.76
C SER A 184 -29.54 -17.59 8.15
N ASP A 185 -28.61 -18.42 8.62
CA ASP A 185 -28.45 -19.83 8.23
C ASP A 185 -28.74 -20.82 9.37
N GLY A 186 -29.43 -20.35 10.42
CA GLY A 186 -29.67 -21.16 11.63
C GLY A 186 -28.42 -21.35 12.48
N ASN A 187 -27.51 -20.36 12.51
CA ASN A 187 -26.23 -20.36 13.22
C ASN A 187 -25.25 -21.44 12.76
N ALA A 188 -25.45 -22.05 11.57
CA ALA A 188 -24.56 -23.10 11.09
C ALA A 188 -23.15 -22.57 10.83
N THR A 189 -23.03 -21.40 10.18
CA THR A 189 -21.75 -20.75 9.92
C THR A 189 -21.10 -20.25 11.21
N MET A 190 -21.85 -19.58 12.08
CA MET A 190 -21.33 -19.12 13.38
C MET A 190 -20.84 -20.29 14.23
N SER A 191 -21.58 -21.40 14.28
CA SER A 191 -21.16 -22.61 14.99
C SER A 191 -19.89 -23.22 14.40
N SER A 192 -19.67 -23.11 13.09
CA SER A 192 -18.40 -23.53 12.45
C SER A 192 -17.24 -22.59 12.79
N LEU A 193 -17.53 -21.30 13.00
CA LEU A 193 -16.54 -20.27 13.29
C LEU A 193 -16.15 -20.21 14.78
N SER A 194 -16.82 -20.95 15.66
CA SER A 194 -16.45 -21.03 17.08
C SER A 194 -15.16 -21.82 17.33
N ASP A 195 -14.70 -22.61 16.35
CA ASP A 195 -13.37 -23.21 16.36
C ASP A 195 -12.33 -22.17 15.88
N PRO A 196 -11.33 -21.80 16.71
CA PRO A 196 -10.36 -20.74 16.36
C PRO A 196 -9.54 -21.03 15.10
N VAL A 197 -9.25 -22.30 14.80
CA VAL A 197 -8.50 -22.71 13.61
C VAL A 197 -9.34 -22.49 12.36
N THR A 198 -10.61 -22.90 12.40
CA THR A 198 -11.58 -22.71 11.33
C THR A 198 -11.88 -21.23 11.12
N PHE A 199 -12.06 -20.46 12.19
CA PHE A 199 -12.22 -19.01 12.15
C PHE A 199 -11.06 -18.37 11.39
N LYS A 200 -9.82 -18.58 11.83
CA LYS A 200 -8.64 -17.99 11.19
C LYS A 200 -8.51 -18.40 9.72
N SER A 201 -8.79 -19.66 9.39
CA SER A 201 -8.74 -20.17 8.02
C SER A 201 -9.79 -19.52 7.11
N LYS A 202 -11.05 -19.48 7.55
CA LYS A 202 -12.15 -18.85 6.80
C LYS A 202 -11.95 -17.34 6.67
N CYS A 203 -11.52 -16.67 7.74
CA CYS A 203 -11.19 -15.24 7.70
C CYS A 203 -10.03 -14.92 6.74
N THR A 204 -9.00 -15.77 6.69
CA THR A 204 -7.92 -15.63 5.69
C THR A 204 -8.48 -15.64 4.27
N ARG A 205 -9.32 -16.63 3.96
CA ARG A 205 -9.89 -16.82 2.63
C ARG A 205 -10.86 -15.71 2.24
N ILE A 206 -11.70 -15.27 3.17
CA ILE A 206 -12.71 -14.25 2.88
C ILE A 206 -12.08 -12.88 2.70
N PHE A 207 -11.06 -12.53 3.50
CA PHE A 207 -10.33 -11.28 3.33
C PHE A 207 -9.48 -11.27 2.05
N GLU A 208 -8.86 -12.39 1.67
CA GLU A 208 -8.18 -12.51 0.37
C GLU A 208 -9.14 -12.20 -0.78
N ARG A 209 -10.30 -12.88 -0.80
CA ARG A 209 -11.33 -12.65 -1.83
C ARG A 209 -11.84 -11.21 -1.80
N MET A 210 -12.03 -10.64 -0.61
CA MET A 210 -12.47 -9.25 -0.44
C MET A 210 -11.51 -8.27 -1.10
N ILE A 211 -10.21 -8.35 -0.80
CA ILE A 211 -9.23 -7.41 -1.35
C ILE A 211 -8.95 -7.67 -2.83
N ASP A 212 -9.22 -8.89 -3.32
CA ASP A 212 -9.07 -9.25 -4.73
C ASP A 212 -10.36 -9.05 -5.56
N THR A 213 -11.42 -8.50 -4.95
CA THR A 213 -12.62 -8.06 -5.67
C THR A 213 -12.34 -6.74 -6.38
N VAL A 214 -11.82 -6.81 -7.60
CA VAL A 214 -11.35 -5.67 -8.41
C VAL A 214 -12.04 -5.65 -9.79
N PRO A 215 -12.16 -4.50 -10.46
CA PRO A 215 -12.64 -4.44 -11.84
C PRO A 215 -11.82 -5.33 -12.79
N ALA A 216 -12.45 -5.81 -13.86
CA ALA A 216 -11.78 -6.66 -14.83
C ALA A 216 -10.64 -5.90 -15.56
N VAL A 217 -9.39 -6.20 -15.19
CA VAL A 217 -8.18 -5.63 -15.83
C VAL A 217 -7.18 -6.75 -16.17
N PRO A 218 -6.43 -6.67 -17.29
CA PRO A 218 -5.44 -7.69 -17.66
C PRO A 218 -4.29 -7.79 -16.65
N ARG A 219 -3.93 -9.03 -16.30
CA ARG A 219 -2.83 -9.38 -15.40
C ARG A 219 -1.47 -8.91 -15.94
N ARG A 220 -0.67 -8.22 -15.11
CA ARG A 220 0.77 -8.05 -15.30
C ARG A 220 1.55 -8.40 -14.02
N SER A 221 2.79 -8.81 -14.21
CA SER A 221 3.67 -9.47 -13.23
C SER A 221 4.46 -8.53 -12.29
N ARG A 222 4.92 -9.12 -11.18
CA ARG A 222 5.36 -8.57 -9.88
C ARG A 222 6.68 -7.78 -9.85
N ALA A 223 6.78 -6.79 -8.95
CA ALA A 223 8.04 -6.20 -8.45
C ALA A 223 8.21 -6.39 -6.92
N ARG A 224 9.45 -6.38 -6.41
CA ARG A 224 9.89 -6.73 -5.03
C ARG A 224 10.60 -5.52 -4.39
N SER A 225 10.28 -5.12 -3.13
CA SER A 225 10.94 -3.98 -2.43
C SER A 225 10.92 -4.09 -0.88
N ARG A 226 11.98 -3.60 -0.18
CA ARG A 226 12.08 -3.01 1.20
C ARG A 226 13.39 -3.32 2.00
N GLY A 227 14.46 -2.57 1.76
CA GLY A 227 15.17 -1.86 2.84
C GLY A 227 15.98 -2.61 3.91
N GLY A 228 16.58 -3.76 3.64
CA GLY A 228 17.79 -4.09 4.38
C GLY A 228 17.62 -4.78 5.75
N GLN A 229 16.45 -4.81 6.36
CA GLN A 229 15.96 -5.85 7.27
C GLN A 229 14.47 -6.05 6.97
N SER A 230 14.01 -7.30 6.92
CA SER A 230 12.58 -7.59 6.84
C SER A 230 12.20 -8.55 7.95
N TYR A 231 11.06 -8.35 8.58
CA TYR A 231 10.58 -9.22 9.63
C TYR A 231 9.43 -10.03 9.05
N GLY A 232 9.60 -11.35 9.07
CA GLY A 232 8.56 -12.29 8.71
C GLY A 232 7.51 -12.33 9.81
N PHE A 233 6.27 -12.34 9.37
CA PHE A 233 5.04 -12.35 10.15
C PHE A 233 4.91 -13.60 11.09
N TRP A 234 5.90 -14.49 11.16
CA TRP A 234 5.98 -15.64 12.07
C TRP A 234 7.18 -15.56 13.05
N GLY A 235 7.69 -14.35 13.31
CA GLY A 235 8.86 -14.15 14.17
C GLY A 235 10.20 -14.41 13.48
N ASN A 236 10.23 -14.44 12.14
CA ASN A 236 11.47 -14.54 11.38
C ASN A 236 12.12 -13.16 11.26
N THR A 237 13.43 -13.08 11.47
CA THR A 237 14.20 -11.86 11.17
C THR A 237 15.06 -12.13 9.93
N PHE A 238 14.83 -11.37 8.87
CA PHE A 238 15.69 -11.35 7.70
C PHE A 238 16.60 -10.13 7.82
N THR A 239 17.88 -10.37 8.09
CA THR A 239 18.90 -9.31 8.16
C THR A 239 19.52 -9.10 6.79
N TRP A 240 19.58 -7.86 6.34
CA TRP A 240 20.32 -7.50 5.15
C TRP A 240 21.45 -6.55 5.55
N PHE A 241 22.47 -6.54 4.71
CA PHE A 241 23.77 -6.01 5.04
C PHE A 241 24.11 -4.93 4.01
N GLU A 242 24.21 -3.69 4.47
CA GLU A 242 24.81 -2.61 3.71
C GLU A 242 26.32 -2.64 3.95
N PHE A 243 27.10 -2.57 2.87
CA PHE A 243 28.54 -2.40 2.97
C PHE A 243 28.94 -1.23 2.07
N SER A 244 29.82 -0.37 2.59
CA SER A 244 30.44 0.70 1.82
C SER A 244 31.89 0.34 1.58
N ARG A 245 32.32 0.38 0.32
CA ARG A 245 33.72 0.20 -0.07
C ARG A 245 34.05 1.18 -1.18
N SER A 246 35.03 2.05 -0.93
CA SER A 246 35.57 2.93 -1.96
C SER A 246 36.30 2.11 -3.01
N ILE A 247 35.81 2.15 -4.24
CA ILE A 247 36.41 1.46 -5.39
C ILE A 247 36.94 2.53 -6.34
N ASN A 248 38.08 2.24 -6.97
CA ASN A 248 38.66 3.19 -7.90
C ASN A 248 37.74 3.33 -9.12
N ALA A 249 37.28 4.56 -9.38
CA ALA A 249 36.39 4.88 -10.49
C ALA A 249 36.99 4.52 -11.86
N SER A 250 38.32 4.43 -11.98
CA SER A 250 38.99 4.02 -13.23
C SER A 250 38.88 2.53 -13.57
N THR A 251 38.45 1.67 -12.63
CA THR A 251 38.41 0.21 -12.85
C THR A 251 37.00 -0.38 -12.88
N GLY A 252 35.96 0.41 -12.57
CA GLY A 252 34.57 -0.07 -12.52
C GLY A 252 34.34 -1.25 -11.56
N ILE A 253 33.11 -1.74 -11.50
CA ILE A 253 32.76 -2.98 -10.81
C ILE A 253 31.98 -3.81 -11.81
N SER A 254 32.53 -4.95 -12.24
CA SER A 254 31.80 -5.88 -13.09
C SER A 254 30.91 -6.79 -12.25
N ASN A 255 31.45 -7.32 -11.14
CA ASN A 255 30.76 -8.22 -10.24
C ASN A 255 31.33 -8.17 -8.82
N PHE A 256 30.60 -8.76 -7.87
CA PHE A 256 31.11 -9.03 -6.54
C PHE A 256 30.45 -10.28 -5.98
N ASN A 257 31.17 -10.95 -5.07
CA ASN A 257 30.70 -12.12 -4.34
C ASN A 257 30.49 -11.78 -2.87
N ILE A 258 29.38 -12.23 -2.28
CA ILE A 258 29.16 -12.15 -0.84
C ILE A 258 29.52 -13.50 -0.21
N LEU A 259 30.54 -13.51 0.65
CA LEU A 259 30.92 -14.68 1.44
C LEU A 259 30.23 -14.62 2.81
N LEU A 260 29.25 -15.49 3.05
CA LEU A 260 28.56 -15.65 4.33
C LEU A 260 29.20 -16.78 5.12
N LYS A 261 29.75 -16.49 6.30
CA LYS A 261 30.35 -17.51 7.18
C LYS A 261 29.55 -17.63 8.47
N THR A 262 29.10 -18.83 8.81
CA THR A 262 28.37 -19.10 10.06
C THR A 262 29.36 -19.41 11.18
N PRO A 263 29.54 -18.53 12.19
CA PRO A 263 30.61 -18.68 13.16
C PRO A 263 30.51 -19.95 14.02
N SER A 264 29.28 -20.37 14.36
CA SER A 264 29.04 -21.56 15.21
C SER A 264 29.37 -22.88 14.54
N THR A 265 29.36 -22.95 13.20
CA THR A 265 29.61 -24.18 12.44
C THR A 265 30.86 -24.10 11.56
N GLY A 266 31.43 -22.91 11.38
CA GLY A 266 32.57 -22.67 10.50
C GLY A 266 32.26 -22.70 9.00
N THR A 267 31.03 -23.07 8.62
CA THR A 267 30.56 -23.22 7.24
C THR A 267 30.54 -21.87 6.51
N ALA A 268 30.96 -21.84 5.24
CA ALA A 268 30.91 -20.65 4.40
C ALA A 268 30.14 -20.89 3.10
N PHE A 269 29.34 -19.91 2.69
CA PHE A 269 28.55 -19.89 1.47
C PHE A 269 28.89 -18.65 0.64
N ILE A 270 28.93 -18.80 -0.69
CA ILE A 270 29.20 -17.70 -1.63
C ILE A 270 27.92 -17.38 -2.40
N LEU A 271 27.51 -16.12 -2.40
CA LEU A 271 26.46 -15.57 -3.25
C LEU A 271 27.11 -14.76 -4.37
N ASP A 272 26.92 -15.17 -5.62
CA ASP A 272 27.50 -14.54 -6.82
C ASP A 272 26.48 -13.60 -7.51
N ASN A 273 26.95 -12.45 -7.99
CA ASN A 273 26.16 -11.44 -8.67
C ASN A 273 26.35 -11.41 -10.20
N SER A 274 26.88 -12.45 -10.86
CA SER A 274 27.07 -12.41 -12.32
C SER A 274 26.66 -13.66 -13.10
N ASN A 275 25.39 -14.02 -12.95
CA ASN A 275 24.40 -13.80 -14.01
C ASN A 275 23.02 -13.42 -13.41
N THR A 276 23.10 -12.32 -12.62
CA THR A 276 22.21 -11.15 -12.47
C THR A 276 20.78 -11.25 -11.92
N GLY A 277 20.30 -12.39 -11.43
CA GLY A 277 18.94 -12.56 -10.87
C GLY A 277 18.61 -12.01 -9.46
N GLY A 278 19.37 -11.06 -8.90
CA GLY A 278 19.19 -10.63 -7.49
C GLY A 278 19.42 -9.13 -7.19
N TYR A 279 20.58 -8.57 -7.54
CA TYR A 279 20.94 -7.18 -7.23
C TYR A 279 21.78 -6.57 -8.36
N PRO A 280 21.16 -6.10 -9.45
CA PRO A 280 21.91 -5.43 -10.51
C PRO A 280 22.61 -4.19 -9.92
N VAL A 281 23.93 -4.12 -10.08
CA VAL A 281 24.70 -2.90 -9.78
C VAL A 281 24.97 -2.23 -11.10
N ASP A 282 24.34 -1.08 -11.30
CA ASP A 282 24.64 -0.21 -12.43
C ASP A 282 25.94 0.54 -12.10
N SER A 283 27.00 0.21 -12.84
CA SER A 283 28.30 0.86 -12.68
C SER A 283 28.52 1.97 -13.72
N ASP A 284 27.57 2.12 -14.62
CA ASP A 284 27.65 2.98 -15.80
C ASP A 284 26.94 4.31 -15.55
N LEU A 285 25.76 4.24 -14.90
CA LEU A 285 24.94 5.37 -14.50
C LEU A 285 24.89 5.46 -12.97
N LEU A 286 25.56 6.46 -12.39
CA LEU A 286 25.68 6.66 -10.95
C LEU A 286 24.96 7.93 -10.48
N TYR A 287 23.92 7.77 -9.69
CA TYR A 287 23.24 8.90 -9.04
C TYR A 287 24.10 9.53 -7.93
N GLN A 288 24.33 10.84 -8.02
CA GLN A 288 25.14 11.61 -7.06
C GLN A 288 24.23 12.34 -6.07
N GLN A 289 23.72 11.63 -5.06
CA GLN A 289 22.81 12.22 -4.07
C GLN A 289 23.41 13.43 -3.33
N THR A 290 24.71 13.37 -2.99
CA THR A 290 25.39 14.45 -2.25
C THR A 290 25.57 15.72 -3.07
N ASP A 291 25.61 15.59 -4.39
CA ASP A 291 25.73 16.72 -5.33
C ASP A 291 24.35 17.16 -5.85
N SER A 292 23.29 16.53 -5.34
CA SER A 292 21.89 16.81 -5.65
C SER A 292 21.21 17.52 -4.48
N CYS A 293 20.22 18.35 -4.77
CA CYS A 293 19.64 19.26 -3.79
C CYS A 293 18.21 19.67 -4.13
N VAL A 294 17.49 20.08 -3.09
CA VAL A 294 16.22 20.81 -3.21
C VAL A 294 16.34 22.11 -2.43
N THR A 295 16.29 23.24 -3.11
CA THR A 295 16.42 24.57 -2.52
C THR A 295 15.13 25.37 -2.61
N GLY A 296 14.99 26.38 -1.77
CA GLY A 296 13.86 27.30 -1.78
C GLY A 296 12.88 27.10 -0.63
N THR A 297 12.26 28.20 -0.21
CA THR A 297 11.33 28.29 0.92
C THR A 297 10.01 28.98 0.54
N GLY A 298 9.76 29.17 -0.76
CA GLY A 298 8.56 29.79 -1.30
C GLY A 298 7.44 28.79 -1.60
N THR A 299 6.53 29.16 -2.50
CA THR A 299 5.48 28.27 -3.04
C THR A 299 6.03 27.22 -4.01
N THR A 300 7.26 27.43 -4.49
CA THR A 300 8.01 26.47 -5.31
C THR A 300 9.38 26.20 -4.71
N ARG A 301 9.94 25.06 -5.07
CA ARG A 301 11.29 24.63 -4.73
C ARG A 301 12.04 24.23 -5.99
N ASP A 302 13.31 24.59 -6.05
CA ASP A 302 14.18 24.23 -7.16
C ASP A 302 14.83 22.88 -6.85
N LEU A 303 14.64 21.92 -7.75
CA LEU A 303 15.29 20.62 -7.72
C LEU A 303 16.47 20.63 -8.69
N SER A 304 17.65 20.27 -8.22
CA SER A 304 18.82 20.02 -9.07
C SER A 304 19.35 18.62 -8.75
N LEU A 305 19.31 17.73 -9.75
CA LEU A 305 19.80 16.37 -9.65
C LEU A 305 21.05 16.19 -10.48
N VAL A 306 22.03 15.47 -9.94
CA VAL A 306 23.31 15.19 -10.57
C VAL A 306 23.51 13.69 -10.74
N ILE A 307 23.98 13.30 -11.91
CA ILE A 307 24.40 11.95 -12.23
C ILE A 307 25.82 11.97 -12.80
N ALA A 308 26.53 10.86 -12.63
CA ALA A 308 27.80 10.60 -13.29
C ALA A 308 27.59 9.41 -14.24
N LEU A 309 27.86 9.62 -15.53
CA LEU A 309 27.73 8.63 -16.58
C LEU A 309 29.11 8.28 -17.14
N ARG A 310 29.40 7.00 -17.39
CA ARG A 310 30.67 6.62 -18.03
C ARG A 310 30.83 7.34 -19.37
N LYS A 311 32.02 7.89 -19.60
CA LYS A 311 32.32 8.73 -20.76
C LYS A 311 32.08 8.02 -22.10
N GLU A 312 32.30 6.71 -22.13
CA GLU A 312 32.04 5.88 -23.32
C GLU A 312 30.56 5.80 -23.72
N LEU A 313 29.64 5.96 -22.76
CA LEU A 313 28.19 6.01 -23.01
C LEU A 313 27.69 7.44 -23.24
N ALA A 314 28.36 8.43 -22.64
CA ALA A 314 27.99 9.84 -22.73
C ALA A 314 28.10 10.45 -24.15
N GLY A 315 28.85 9.81 -25.06
CA GLY A 315 28.99 10.23 -26.46
C GLY A 315 28.00 9.60 -27.44
N GLY A 316 27.12 8.71 -26.98
CA GLY A 316 26.10 8.05 -27.80
C GLY A 316 24.86 8.92 -28.09
N SER A 317 23.92 8.40 -28.89
CA SER A 317 22.63 9.06 -29.16
C SER A 317 21.63 8.97 -28.00
N THR A 318 22.04 8.40 -26.85
CA THR A 318 21.17 8.17 -25.71
C THR A 318 21.36 9.23 -24.64
N GLN A 319 20.28 9.93 -24.27
CA GLN A 319 20.27 10.92 -23.20
C GLN A 319 19.59 10.35 -21.95
N PRO A 320 20.21 10.46 -20.75
CA PRO A 320 19.52 10.11 -19.51
C PRO A 320 18.34 11.05 -19.24
N LEU A 321 17.25 10.50 -18.74
CA LEU A 321 16.03 11.22 -18.40
C LEU A 321 15.75 11.11 -16.90
N LEU A 322 15.36 12.24 -16.31
CA LEU A 322 14.69 12.32 -15.03
C LEU A 322 13.19 12.15 -15.26
N HIS A 323 12.55 11.22 -14.54
CA HIS A 323 11.09 11.12 -14.45
C HIS A 323 10.65 11.56 -13.05
N LEU A 324 10.22 12.81 -12.92
CA LEU A 324 9.85 13.43 -11.67
C LEU A 324 8.34 13.33 -11.44
N ALA A 325 7.92 12.75 -10.31
CA ALA A 325 6.51 12.70 -9.95
C ALA A 325 6.08 14.01 -9.25
N HIS A 326 5.09 14.68 -9.82
CA HIS A 326 4.42 15.84 -9.26
C HIS A 326 3.13 15.43 -8.56
N ARG A 327 2.95 15.92 -7.33
CA ARG A 327 1.69 15.76 -6.59
C ARG A 327 0.75 16.89 -6.96
N VAL A 328 -0.28 16.58 -7.74
CA VAL A 328 -1.27 17.57 -8.19
C VAL A 328 -2.54 17.42 -7.35
N ALA A 329 -2.88 18.50 -6.63
CA ALA A 329 -4.09 18.55 -5.83
C ALA A 329 -5.35 18.35 -6.70
N ARG A 330 -6.35 17.70 -6.12
CA ARG A 330 -7.64 17.42 -6.76
C ARG A 330 -8.75 18.06 -5.93
N PRO A 331 -9.65 18.87 -6.52
CA PRO A 331 -10.80 19.38 -5.79
C PRO A 331 -11.63 18.23 -5.20
N GLY A 332 -11.96 18.31 -3.91
CA GLY A 332 -12.82 17.33 -3.23
C GLY A 332 -12.18 15.95 -2.94
N VAL A 333 -10.89 15.75 -3.23
CA VAL A 333 -10.21 14.47 -2.99
C VAL A 333 -8.97 14.69 -2.14
N LEU A 334 -8.88 13.99 -1.00
CA LEU A 334 -7.81 14.18 -0.03
C LEU A 334 -6.43 13.80 -0.59
N LEU A 335 -6.35 12.73 -1.38
CA LEU A 335 -5.10 12.31 -2.02
C LEU A 335 -4.83 13.07 -3.32
N PRO A 336 -3.57 13.40 -3.63
CA PRO A 336 -3.24 14.04 -4.90
C PRO A 336 -3.24 12.99 -6.02
N ARG A 337 -3.35 13.44 -7.27
CA ARG A 337 -2.94 12.60 -8.41
C ARG A 337 -1.45 12.82 -8.68
N LEU A 338 -0.79 11.80 -9.21
CA LEU A 338 0.61 11.90 -9.61
C LEU A 338 0.71 12.16 -11.10
N GLU A 339 1.46 13.19 -11.48
CA GLU A 339 1.86 13.45 -12.87
C GLU A 339 3.36 13.28 -13.01
N VAL A 340 3.82 12.52 -14.00
CA VAL A 340 5.26 12.30 -14.21
C VAL A 340 5.77 13.22 -15.30
N GLU A 341 6.61 14.17 -14.93
CA GLU A 341 7.35 15.03 -15.86
C GLU A 341 8.64 14.34 -16.27
N SER A 342 9.01 14.41 -17.56
CA SER A 342 10.29 13.91 -18.05
C SER A 342 11.22 15.06 -18.40
N VAL A 343 12.38 15.13 -17.74
CA VAL A 343 13.38 16.20 -17.89
C VAL A 343 14.70 15.60 -18.36
N PRO A 344 15.32 16.11 -19.43
CA PRO A 344 16.61 15.62 -19.88
C PRO A 344 17.75 16.03 -18.95
N PHE A 345 18.68 15.12 -18.70
CA PHE A 345 19.97 15.44 -18.10
C PHE A 345 20.88 16.09 -19.15
N LEU A 346 21.44 17.26 -18.82
CA LEU A 346 22.36 18.00 -19.67
C LEU A 346 23.80 17.88 -19.13
N PRO A 347 24.81 17.74 -19.99
CA PRO A 347 26.19 17.61 -19.55
C PRO A 347 26.64 18.88 -18.82
N VAL A 348 27.34 18.72 -17.70
CA VAL A 348 27.96 19.82 -16.96
C VAL A 348 29.30 20.14 -17.62
N PRO A 349 29.46 21.31 -18.27
CA PRO A 349 30.68 21.60 -19.02
C PRO A 349 31.93 21.57 -18.13
N GLY A 350 32.95 20.83 -18.57
CA GLY A 350 34.25 20.76 -17.88
C GLY A 350 34.26 19.92 -16.60
N LEU A 351 33.13 19.31 -16.21
CA LEU A 351 33.07 18.43 -15.04
C LEU A 351 33.18 16.96 -15.47
N GLU A 352 34.42 16.50 -15.53
CA GLU A 352 34.77 15.10 -15.75
C GLU A 352 35.66 14.61 -14.61
N LYS A 353 35.39 13.42 -14.10
CA LYS A 353 36.19 12.82 -13.02
C LYS A 353 36.31 11.33 -13.21
N SER A 354 37.54 10.83 -13.24
CA SER A 354 37.85 9.40 -13.20
C SER A 354 37.09 8.54 -14.23
N GLY A 355 36.94 9.03 -15.46
CA GLY A 355 36.25 8.31 -16.54
C GLY A 355 34.74 8.55 -16.64
N PHE A 356 34.18 9.40 -15.77
CA PHE A 356 32.78 9.80 -15.80
C PHE A 356 32.61 11.24 -16.28
N GLN A 357 31.57 11.47 -17.08
CA GLN A 357 31.04 12.78 -17.41
C GLN A 357 29.81 13.05 -16.53
N TYR A 358 29.75 14.23 -15.94
CA TYR A 358 28.66 14.61 -15.06
C TYR A 358 27.54 15.29 -15.84
N PHE A 359 26.30 14.99 -15.46
CA PHE A 359 25.11 15.62 -16.02
C PHE A 359 24.23 16.15 -14.91
N ARG A 360 23.44 17.19 -15.24
CA ARG A 360 22.50 17.82 -14.34
C ARG A 360 21.12 17.93 -15.00
N ALA A 361 20.08 17.62 -14.24
CA ALA A 361 18.70 17.94 -14.56
C ALA A 361 18.17 18.92 -13.50
N ASN A 362 17.53 19.99 -13.97
CA ASN A 362 16.88 20.96 -13.09
C ASN A 362 15.38 20.90 -13.33
N ALA A 363 14.60 20.92 -12.25
CA ALA A 363 13.15 20.94 -12.30
C ALA A 363 12.61 21.81 -11.15
N THR A 364 11.33 22.11 -11.17
CA THR A 364 10.66 22.86 -10.10
C THR A 364 9.61 21.99 -9.44
N LEU A 365 9.53 22.02 -8.11
CA LEU A 365 8.53 21.32 -7.32
C LEU A 365 7.58 22.33 -6.66
N ASP A 366 6.31 21.98 -6.55
CA ASP A 366 5.40 22.70 -5.66
C ASP A 366 5.82 22.48 -4.20
N ALA A 367 5.80 23.53 -3.39
CA ALA A 367 6.21 23.45 -1.99
C ALA A 367 5.31 22.57 -1.12
N SER A 368 4.04 22.36 -1.49
CA SER A 368 3.12 21.42 -0.83
C SER A 368 3.35 19.97 -1.26
N GLY A 369 3.87 19.75 -2.47
CA GLY A 369 4.13 18.45 -3.07
C GLY A 369 5.60 18.03 -3.13
N TRP A 370 6.49 18.80 -2.49
CA TRP A 370 7.94 18.68 -2.71
C TRP A 370 8.52 17.34 -2.28
N SER A 371 7.94 16.69 -1.27
CA SER A 371 8.31 15.35 -0.83
C SER A 371 7.66 14.33 -1.77
N THR A 372 8.43 13.86 -2.74
CA THR A 372 7.96 13.03 -3.83
C THR A 372 9.06 12.08 -4.30
N THR A 373 8.76 11.27 -5.31
CA THR A 373 9.67 10.31 -5.90
C THR A 373 10.10 10.70 -7.30
N PHE A 374 11.25 10.20 -7.73
CA PHE A 374 11.69 10.29 -9.10
C PHE A 374 12.46 9.03 -9.53
N ASP A 375 12.47 8.79 -10.83
CA ASP A 375 13.25 7.75 -11.47
C ASP A 375 14.27 8.39 -12.42
N ILE A 376 15.41 7.72 -12.64
CA ILE A 376 16.41 8.09 -13.64
C ILE A 376 16.52 6.92 -14.62
N THR A 377 16.38 7.19 -15.91
CA THR A 377 16.44 6.16 -16.96
C THR A 377 17.40 6.54 -18.08
N MET A 378 17.95 5.53 -18.75
CA MET A 378 18.74 5.69 -19.97
C MET A 378 18.66 4.40 -20.80
N GLU A 379 18.43 4.52 -22.11
CA GLU A 379 18.32 3.38 -23.04
C GLU A 379 19.59 3.20 -23.89
N ASP A 380 20.45 2.25 -23.55
CA ASP A 380 21.64 1.98 -24.37
C ASP A 380 21.26 1.31 -25.69
N SER A 381 21.35 2.10 -26.77
CA SER A 381 21.04 1.69 -28.13
C SER A 381 22.08 0.71 -28.72
N SER A 382 23.26 0.56 -28.11
CA SER A 382 24.35 -0.27 -28.60
C SER A 382 24.36 -1.70 -28.04
N ALA A 383 23.69 -1.95 -26.90
CA ALA A 383 23.63 -3.25 -26.24
C ALA A 383 22.21 -3.73 -25.85
N GLY A 384 21.17 -2.93 -26.09
CA GLY A 384 19.80 -3.23 -25.62
C GLY A 384 19.67 -3.17 -24.09
N GLY A 385 20.64 -2.54 -23.41
CA GLY A 385 20.68 -2.39 -21.96
C GLY A 385 19.81 -1.21 -21.52
N LYS A 386 18.89 -1.45 -20.57
CA LYS A 386 18.14 -0.39 -19.90
C LYS A 386 18.80 -0.10 -18.56
N HIS A 387 19.23 1.14 -18.35
CA HIS A 387 19.70 1.63 -17.07
C HIS A 387 18.54 2.31 -16.35
N GLU A 388 18.26 1.92 -15.10
CA GLU A 388 17.15 2.47 -14.32
C GLU A 388 17.50 2.53 -12.83
N LEU A 389 17.47 3.74 -12.27
CA LEU A 389 17.50 3.99 -10.84
C LEU A 389 16.12 4.50 -10.42
N GLY A 390 15.33 3.64 -9.77
CA GLY A 390 13.92 3.90 -9.50
C GLY A 390 13.60 4.19 -8.03
N LEU A 391 12.47 4.86 -7.79
CA LEU A 391 11.91 5.19 -6.48
C LEU A 391 12.84 5.98 -5.56
N LEU A 392 13.69 6.83 -6.14
CA LEU A 392 14.49 7.78 -5.39
C LEU A 392 13.58 8.87 -4.79
N LYS A 393 13.95 9.44 -3.66
CA LYS A 393 13.13 10.43 -2.93
C LYS A 393 13.77 11.80 -2.96
N THR A 394 12.95 12.84 -3.14
CA THR A 394 13.40 14.23 -3.00
C THR A 394 13.62 14.62 -1.53
N SER A 395 12.95 13.94 -0.60
CA SER A 395 13.00 14.24 0.84
C SER A 395 14.35 13.95 1.51
N VAL A 396 15.23 13.20 0.85
CA VAL A 396 16.58 12.87 1.35
C VAL A 396 17.67 13.78 0.77
N LEU A 397 17.28 14.77 -0.04
CA LEU A 397 18.19 15.70 -0.70
C LEU A 397 18.60 16.83 0.24
N SER A 398 19.80 17.35 0.03
CA SER A 398 20.31 18.50 0.78
C SER A 398 19.49 19.75 0.48
N GLY A 399 19.32 20.61 1.50
CA GLY A 399 18.79 21.97 1.35
C GLY A 399 19.78 22.96 0.73
N THR A 400 21.00 22.51 0.41
CA THR A 400 22.06 23.30 -0.22
C THR A 400 22.61 22.57 -1.44
N CYS A 401 22.74 23.29 -2.56
CA CYS A 401 23.37 22.78 -3.76
C CYS A 401 24.86 23.09 -3.73
N THR A 402 25.70 22.07 -3.53
CA THR A 402 27.15 22.18 -3.75
C THR A 402 27.48 21.78 -5.19
N VAL A 403 28.33 22.57 -5.85
CA VAL A 403 28.86 22.28 -7.19
C VAL A 403 30.11 21.42 -7.07
#